data_AF-A0A1Z1WRK6-F1
#
_entry.id   AF-A0A1Z1WRK6-F1
#
_cell.length_a   1.000
_cell.length_b   1.000
_cell.length_c   1.000
_cell.angle_alpha   90.00
_cell.angle_beta   90.00
_cell.angle_gamma   90.00
#
_symmetry.space_group_name_H-M   'P 1'
#
loop_
_entity.id
_entity.type
_entity.pdbx_description
1 polymer ?
#
loop_
_entity_poly.entity_id
_entity_poly.type
_entity_poly.pdbx_seq_one_letter_code
_entity_poly.pdbx_strand_id
1 'polypeptide(L)'
;MTYEYYMGDPEIRRRSWQMRRANRTLHAEPNVAHHAVTALERSGVPVRVITQNVDGLHQLAGMPDRKVLELHGTARTVMCTACGARAPDDGRAGPRRGGRERSAVPGVRRHPQVRDGDVR
;
A
#
# COMPACT_ATOMS: atom_id res chain seq x y z
N MET A 1 9.18 -10.17 6.57
CA MET A 1 8.38 -11.38 6.29
C MET A 1 8.46 -11.64 4.81
N THR A 2 8.93 -12.82 4.39
CA THR A 2 8.97 -13.19 2.97
C THR A 2 7.59 -13.68 2.51
N TYR A 3 7.36 -13.66 1.19
CA TYR A 3 6.11 -14.14 0.61
C TYR A 3 5.89 -15.64 0.90
N GLU A 4 6.93 -16.46 0.73
CA GLU A 4 6.87 -17.90 0.98
C GLU A 4 6.52 -18.21 2.44
N TYR A 5 7.15 -17.53 3.40
CA TYR A 5 6.83 -17.68 4.82
C TYR A 5 5.38 -17.28 5.15
N TYR A 6 4.89 -16.19 4.53
CA TYR A 6 3.49 -15.76 4.68
C TYR A 6 2.51 -16.77 4.09
N MET A 7 2.83 -17.36 2.94
CA MET A 7 1.94 -18.31 2.27
C MET A 7 2.02 -19.73 2.85
N GLY A 8 3.15 -20.09 3.47
CA GLY A 8 3.40 -21.41 4.03
C GLY A 8 2.54 -21.79 5.23
N ASP A 9 1.99 -20.83 5.97
CA ASP A 9 1.21 -21.10 7.19
C ASP A 9 -0.03 -20.19 7.31
N PRO A 10 -1.26 -20.74 7.39
CA PRO A 10 -2.47 -19.98 7.69
C PRO A 10 -2.41 -19.15 8.97
N GLU A 11 -1.75 -19.64 10.02
CA GLU A 11 -1.68 -18.95 11.31
C GLU A 11 -0.78 -17.70 11.24
N ILE A 12 0.30 -17.77 10.47
CA ILE A 12 1.14 -16.60 10.17
C ILE A 12 0.30 -15.52 9.47
N ARG A 13 -0.55 -15.91 8.50
CA ARG A 13 -1.45 -14.96 7.82
C ARG A 13 -2.45 -14.36 8.79
N ARG A 14 -3.10 -15.18 9.61
CA ARG A 14 -4.07 -14.73 10.61
C ARG A 14 -3.46 -13.71 11.56
N ARG A 15 -2.27 -14.00 12.10
CA ARG A 15 -1.52 -13.08 12.97
C ARG A 15 -1.12 -11.80 12.25
N SER A 16 -0.66 -11.90 10.99
CA SER A 16 -0.33 -10.73 10.17
C SER A 16 -1.53 -9.80 9.99
N TRP A 17 -2.71 -10.35 9.74
CA TRP A 17 -3.96 -9.58 9.64
C TRP A 17 -4.37 -8.97 10.97
N GLN A 18 -4.20 -9.68 12.09
CA GLN A 18 -4.46 -9.11 13.42
C GLN A 18 -3.55 -7.91 13.72
N MET A 19 -2.25 -8.03 13.44
CA MET A 19 -1.30 -6.92 13.58
C MET A 19 -1.67 -5.73 12.69
N ARG A 20 -2.08 -6.00 11.45
CA ARG A 20 -2.50 -4.95 10.51
C ARG A 20 -3.74 -4.22 10.97
N ARG A 21 -4.72 -4.93 11.55
CA ARG A 21 -5.92 -4.32 12.16
C ARG A 21 -5.59 -3.48 13.40
N ALA A 22 -4.59 -3.89 14.18
CA ALA A 22 -4.17 -3.14 15.37
C ALA A 22 -3.32 -1.91 15.01
N ASN A 23 -2.72 -1.90 13.81
CA ASN A 23 -1.90 -0.79 13.35
C ASN A 23 -2.76 0.41 12.94
N ARG A 24 -2.33 1.61 13.34
CA ARG A 24 -3.00 2.88 13.04
C ARG A 24 -2.57 3.52 11.71
N THR A 25 -1.75 2.85 10.88
CA THR A 25 -1.25 3.40 9.60
C THR A 25 -2.36 3.98 8.71
N LEU A 26 -3.53 3.34 8.60
CA LEU A 26 -4.63 3.86 7.77
C LEU A 26 -5.23 5.17 8.28
N HIS A 27 -5.08 5.44 9.58
CA HIS A 27 -5.60 6.61 10.29
C HIS A 27 -4.52 7.68 10.51
N ALA A 28 -3.28 7.45 10.09
CA ALA A 28 -2.23 8.43 10.21
C ALA A 28 -2.50 9.62 9.29
N GLU A 29 -2.15 10.82 9.76
CA GLU A 29 -2.25 12.06 9.00
C GLU A 29 -0.86 12.52 8.53
N PRO A 30 -0.76 13.23 7.39
CA PRO A 30 0.50 13.78 6.94
C PRO A 30 1.04 14.80 7.95
N ASN A 31 2.35 14.77 8.17
CA ASN A 31 3.03 15.77 8.98
C ASN A 31 3.64 16.90 8.12
N VAL A 32 4.27 17.88 8.78
CA VAL A 32 4.90 19.04 8.14
C VAL A 32 5.87 18.69 7.01
N ALA A 33 6.60 17.58 7.10
CA ALA A 33 7.54 17.16 6.06
C ALA A 33 6.82 16.74 4.77
N HIS A 34 5.70 16.01 4.88
CA HIS A 34 4.89 15.63 3.72
C HIS A 34 4.29 16.85 3.03
N HIS A 35 3.81 17.83 3.80
CA HIS A 35 3.29 19.09 3.28
C HIS A 35 4.38 19.95 2.64
N ALA A 36 5.59 19.99 3.21
CA ALA A 36 6.70 20.73 2.61
C ALA A 36 7.07 20.21 1.22
N VAL A 37 7.09 18.87 1.03
CA VAL A 37 7.32 18.27 -0.29
C VAL A 37 6.21 18.64 -1.28
N THR A 38 4.96 18.65 -0.82
CA THR A 38 3.82 19.08 -1.65
C THR A 38 3.90 20.56 -2.01
N ALA A 39 4.33 21.42 -1.07
CA ALA A 39 4.53 22.84 -1.32
C ALA A 39 5.66 23.08 -2.35
N LEU A 40 6.74 22.30 -2.28
CA LEU A 40 7.81 22.34 -3.28
C LEU A 40 7.32 21.93 -4.68
N GLU A 41 6.45 20.94 -4.77
CA GLU A 41 5.82 20.55 -6.04
C GLU A 41 4.96 21.69 -6.61
N ARG A 42 4.17 22.34 -5.75
CA ARG A 42 3.25 23.42 -6.13
C ARG A 42 3.96 24.72 -6.50
N SER A 43 5.19 24.94 -6.05
CA SER A 43 5.97 26.12 -6.43
C SER A 43 6.53 26.04 -7.87
N GLY A 44 6.32 24.92 -8.56
CA GLY A 44 6.81 24.69 -9.91
C GLY A 44 8.15 23.98 -9.98
N VAL A 45 8.78 23.67 -8.83
CA VAL A 45 10.00 22.85 -8.81
C VAL A 45 9.66 21.43 -9.26
N PRO A 46 10.39 20.87 -10.25
CA PRO A 46 10.14 19.52 -10.73
C PRO A 46 10.61 18.49 -9.69
N VAL A 47 9.71 18.12 -8.78
CA VAL A 47 9.94 17.10 -7.75
C VAL A 47 9.12 15.84 -8.00
N ARG A 48 9.70 14.69 -7.64
CA ARG A 48 9.05 13.38 -7.56
C ARG A 48 9.45 12.73 -6.23
N VAL A 49 8.56 11.89 -5.69
CA VAL A 49 8.80 11.14 -4.47
C VAL A 49 9.00 9.67 -4.82
N ILE A 50 10.12 9.11 -4.39
CA ILE A 50 10.33 7.66 -4.35
C ILE A 50 10.33 7.30 -2.86
N THR A 51 9.40 6.44 -2.45
CA THR A 51 9.23 6.11 -1.03
C THR A 51 9.19 4.61 -0.79
N GLN A 52 9.83 4.19 0.30
CA GLN A 52 9.71 2.84 0.85
C GLN A 52 8.49 2.69 1.76
N ASN A 53 7.85 3.80 2.13
CA ASN A 53 6.70 3.79 3.01
C ASN A 53 5.46 3.32 2.25
N VAL A 54 4.59 2.61 2.96
CA VAL A 54 3.33 2.06 2.43
C VAL A 54 2.09 2.84 2.89
N ASP A 55 2.28 3.88 3.71
CA ASP A 55 1.20 4.62 4.40
C ASP A 55 0.36 5.52 3.47
N GLY A 56 0.90 5.91 2.32
CA GLY A 56 0.26 6.81 1.36
C GLY A 56 0.14 8.27 1.83
N LEU A 57 0.94 8.70 2.81
CA LEU A 57 0.83 10.04 3.39
C LEU A 57 1.28 11.15 2.43
N HIS A 58 2.17 10.87 1.48
CA HIS A 58 2.53 11.85 0.44
C HIS A 58 1.34 12.22 -0.44
N GLN A 59 0.55 11.23 -0.86
CA GLN A 59 -0.67 11.46 -1.65
C GLN A 59 -1.72 12.18 -0.82
N LEU A 60 -1.92 11.78 0.44
CA LEU A 60 -2.83 12.50 1.36
C LEU A 60 -2.41 13.95 1.60
N ALA A 61 -1.10 14.25 1.61
CA ALA A 61 -0.59 15.61 1.72
C ALA A 61 -0.87 16.47 0.48
N GLY A 62 -1.24 15.83 -0.65
CA GLY A 62 -1.60 16.47 -1.91
C GLY A 62 -0.63 16.25 -3.06
N MET A 63 0.37 15.36 -2.94
CA MET A 63 1.21 14.98 -4.07
C MET A 63 0.39 14.23 -5.13
N PRO A 64 0.52 14.56 -6.43
CA PRO A 64 -0.14 13.80 -7.48
C PRO A 64 0.34 12.35 -7.54
N ASP A 65 -0.57 11.39 -7.69
CA ASP A 65 -0.25 9.94 -7.75
C ASP A 65 0.87 9.62 -8.75
N ARG A 66 0.85 10.25 -9.93
CA ARG A 66 1.86 10.07 -10.99
C ARG A 66 3.28 10.55 -10.62
N LYS A 67 3.44 11.24 -9.49
CA LYS A 67 4.70 11.77 -8.97
C LYS A 67 5.16 11.04 -7.71
N VAL A 68 4.43 10.02 -7.25
CA VAL A 68 4.80 9.21 -6.07
C VAL A 68 4.98 7.75 -6.49
N LEU A 69 6.23 7.26 -6.43
CA LEU A 69 6.58 5.87 -6.65
C LEU A 69 6.73 5.15 -5.29
N GLU A 70 5.76 4.29 -4.97
CA GLU A 70 5.76 3.46 -3.77
C GLU A 70 6.48 2.13 -4.03
N LEU A 71 7.74 2.01 -3.57
CA LEU A 71 8.58 0.83 -3.85
C LEU A 71 8.04 -0.46 -3.25
N HIS A 72 7.35 -0.37 -2.12
CA HIS A 72 6.78 -1.52 -1.40
C HIS A 72 5.26 -1.65 -1.59
N GLY A 73 4.68 -0.92 -2.53
CA GLY A 73 3.24 -0.84 -2.71
C GLY A 73 2.55 0.00 -1.62
N THR A 74 1.27 -0.25 -1.37
CA THR A 74 0.46 0.54 -0.44
C THR A 74 -0.29 -0.32 0.56
N ALA A 75 -0.39 0.16 1.80
CA ALA A 75 -1.26 -0.38 2.84
C ALA A 75 -2.73 0.00 2.61
N ARG A 76 -3.04 0.94 1.71
CA ARG A 76 -4.43 1.41 1.49
C ARG A 76 -5.26 0.51 0.57
N THR A 77 -4.64 -0.49 -0.05
CA THR A 77 -5.33 -1.51 -0.84
C THR A 77 -4.83 -2.89 -0.48
N VAL A 78 -5.66 -3.89 -0.75
CA VAL A 78 -5.35 -5.30 -0.55
C VAL A 78 -5.62 -6.07 -1.83
N MET A 79 -4.86 -7.13 -2.07
CA MET A 79 -4.99 -7.99 -3.24
C MET A 79 -5.16 -9.44 -2.78
N CYS A 80 -6.20 -10.12 -3.29
CA CYS A 80 -6.39 -11.55 -3.08
C CYS A 80 -5.26 -12.34 -3.76
N THR A 81 -4.55 -13.19 -3.02
CA THR A 81 -3.46 -14.00 -3.58
C THR A 81 -3.93 -15.16 -4.44
N ALA A 82 -5.23 -15.49 -4.41
CA ALA A 82 -5.80 -16.56 -5.23
C ALA A 82 -6.29 -16.08 -6.61
N CYS A 83 -6.86 -14.87 -6.70
CA CYS A 83 -7.48 -14.38 -7.95
C CYS A 83 -7.02 -12.97 -8.37
N GLY A 84 -6.11 -12.34 -7.65
CA GLY A 84 -5.58 -11.01 -7.99
C GLY A 84 -6.56 -9.84 -7.80
N ALA A 85 -7.80 -10.10 -7.39
CA ALA A 85 -8.79 -9.06 -7.14
C ALA A 85 -8.32 -8.09 -6.05
N ARG A 86 -8.51 -6.79 -6.30
CA ARG A 86 -8.07 -5.70 -5.41
C ARG A 86 -9.27 -4.98 -4.80
N ALA A 87 -9.11 -4.55 -3.56
CA ALA A 87 -10.07 -3.73 -2.86
C ALA A 87 -9.35 -2.69 -1.98
N PRO A 88 -10.01 -1.56 -1.64
CA PRO A 88 -9.54 -0.70 -0.56
C PRO A 88 -9.35 -1.50 0.73
N ASP A 89 -8.34 -1.13 1.50
CA ASP A 89 -8.17 -1.64 2.85
C ASP A 89 -9.06 -0.84 3.81
N ASP A 90 -10.08 -1.48 4.36
CA ASP A 90 -11.03 -0.87 5.29
C ASP A 90 -10.68 -1.14 6.78
N GLY A 91 -9.50 -1.73 7.03
CA GLY A 91 -9.07 -2.11 8.38
C GLY A 91 -9.85 -3.28 8.98
N ARG A 92 -10.70 -3.97 8.20
CA ARG A 92 -11.37 -5.22 8.63
C ARG A 92 -10.45 -6.43 8.41
N ALA A 93 -10.88 -7.58 8.95
CA ALA A 93 -10.18 -8.84 8.70
C ALA A 93 -10.11 -9.11 7.18
N GLY A 94 -9.03 -9.77 6.73
CA GLY A 94 -8.77 -10.02 5.31
C GLY A 94 -9.98 -10.54 4.53
N PRO A 95 -10.05 -10.33 3.21
CA PRO A 95 -11.24 -10.56 2.39
C PRO A 95 -11.89 -11.93 2.68
N ARG A 96 -13.17 -11.92 3.07
CA ARG A 96 -13.97 -13.13 3.30
C ARG A 96 -15.00 -13.26 2.18
N ARG A 97 -15.04 -14.39 1.49
CA ARG A 97 -16.15 -14.73 0.56
C ARG A 97 -16.72 -16.10 0.95
N GLY A 98 -18.00 -16.14 1.32
CA GLY A 98 -18.67 -17.38 1.73
C GLY A 98 -18.09 -18.01 3.00
N GLY A 99 -17.68 -17.20 3.99
CA GLY A 99 -17.17 -17.69 5.27
C GLY A 99 -15.74 -18.24 5.26
N ARG A 100 -15.10 -18.37 4.09
CA ARG A 100 -13.68 -18.78 3.98
C ARG A 100 -12.76 -17.56 3.97
N GLU A 101 -11.69 -17.66 4.76
CA GLU A 101 -10.60 -16.69 4.80
C GLU A 101 -9.87 -16.71 3.45
N ARG A 102 -9.83 -15.57 2.72
CA ARG A 102 -8.96 -15.45 1.56
C ARG A 102 -7.62 -14.89 2.00
N SER A 103 -6.57 -15.57 1.59
CA SER A 103 -5.22 -15.03 1.62
C SER A 103 -5.19 -13.75 0.77
N ALA A 104 -4.71 -12.66 1.37
CA ALA A 104 -4.55 -11.39 0.69
C ALA A 104 -3.30 -10.69 1.21
N VAL A 105 -2.68 -9.89 0.36
CA VAL A 105 -1.46 -9.14 0.66
C VAL A 105 -1.69 -7.65 0.39
N PRO A 106 -0.88 -6.75 0.96
CA PRO A 106 -0.90 -5.34 0.55
C PRO A 106 -0.83 -5.21 -0.96
N GLY A 107 -1.64 -4.30 -1.51
CA GLY A 107 -1.69 -4.06 -2.94
C GLY A 107 -0.45 -3.30 -3.41
N VAL A 108 0.16 -3.75 -4.50
CA VAL A 108 1.11 -2.91 -5.24
C VAL A 108 0.33 -1.90 -6.07
N ARG A 109 0.53 -0.60 -5.85
CA ARG A 109 -0.02 0.41 -6.76
C ARG A 109 0.75 0.35 -8.07
N ARG A 110 0.03 0.14 -9.19
CA ARG A 110 0.65 0.27 -10.52
C ARG A 110 0.93 1.75 -10.74
N HIS A 111 2.20 2.10 -10.88
CA HIS A 111 2.55 3.45 -11.28
C HIS A 111 2.22 3.60 -12.77
N PRO A 112 1.47 4.63 -13.20
CA PRO A 112 0.99 4.75 -14.58
C PRO A 112 2.12 4.86 -15.63
N GLN A 113 3.35 5.11 -15.17
CA GLN A 113 4.54 5.20 -16.02
C GLN A 113 5.41 3.93 -16.02
N VAL A 114 5.06 2.90 -15.26
CA VAL A 114 5.77 1.61 -15.22
C VAL A 114 4.90 0.57 -15.91
N ARG A 115 5.32 0.11 -17.10
CA ARG A 115 4.63 -0.91 -17.89
C ARG A 115 5.06 -2.30 -17.43
N ASP A 116 4.18 -3.29 -17.59
CA ASP A 116 4.55 -4.69 -17.39
C ASP A 116 5.67 -5.04 -18.40
N GLY A 117 6.89 -5.31 -17.91
CA GLY A 117 8.08 -5.59 -18.73
C GLY A 117 9.25 -4.61 -18.59
N ASP A 118 9.09 -3.50 -17.84
CA ASP A 118 10.15 -2.49 -17.63
C ASP A 118 11.20 -2.89 -16.58
N VAL A 119 11.03 -4.05 -15.93
CA VAL A 119 12.01 -4.63 -15.00
C VAL A 119 12.57 -5.89 -15.67
N ARG A 120 13.75 -5.74 -16.29
CA ARG A 120 14.59 -6.85 -16.73
C ARG A 120 15.59 -7.20 -15.64
#